data_AF-N2BC06-F1
#
_entry.id   AF-N2BC06-F1
#
_cell.length_a   1.000
_cell.length_b   1.000
_cell.length_c   1.000
_cell.angle_alpha   90.00
_cell.angle_beta   90.00
_cell.angle_gamma   90.00
#
_symmetry.space_group_name_H-M   'P 1'
#
loop_
_entity.id
_entity.type
_entity.pdbx_description
1 polymer ?
#
loop_
_entity_poly.entity_id
_entity_poly.type
_entity_poly.pdbx_seq_one_letter_code
_entity_poly.pdbx_strand_id
1 'polypeptide(L)'
;MTPYCKERPVLGHGNVDRIDIYREKAKRADDEFDEGPKSIYHAIAKFYERIFKDTNQQINVHRDFFQNLVDITFVNIIGHSMSELDLPYFQTVQLYSPEKTIWNTYYYDQDEQDSMKERLLSIGVMKEEIYMRDVKEFWD
;
A
#
# COMPACT_ATOMS: atom_id res chain seq x y z
N MET A 1 -13.05 15.32 -31.85
CA MET A 1 -12.65 13.91 -31.74
C MET A 1 -13.04 13.44 -30.35
N THR A 2 -14.01 12.52 -30.24
CA THR A 2 -14.44 12.00 -28.94
C THR A 2 -13.43 10.95 -28.50
N PRO A 3 -12.88 10.99 -27.27
CA PRO A 3 -11.98 9.96 -26.81
C PRO A 3 -12.70 8.61 -26.82
N TYR A 4 -12.05 7.60 -27.40
CA TYR A 4 -12.60 6.25 -27.56
C TYR A 4 -12.82 5.57 -26.18
N CYS A 5 -12.08 5.99 -25.17
CA CYS A 5 -12.27 5.60 -23.78
C CYS A 5 -12.53 6.85 -22.92
N LYS A 6 -13.64 6.86 -22.17
CA LYS A 6 -13.98 7.95 -21.25
C LYS A 6 -13.32 7.80 -19.87
N GLU A 7 -12.67 6.66 -19.62
CA GLU A 7 -12.11 6.33 -18.31
C GLU A 7 -10.72 6.96 -18.16
N ARG A 8 -10.50 7.69 -17.07
CA ARG A 8 -9.21 8.29 -16.75
C ARG A 8 -8.37 7.26 -16.00
N PRO A 9 -7.18 6.87 -16.48
CA PRO A 9 -6.30 5.99 -15.73
C PRO A 9 -5.86 6.70 -14.45
N VAL A 10 -5.87 5.98 -13.33
CA VAL A 10 -5.34 6.47 -12.06
C VAL A 10 -3.87 6.08 -11.99
N LEU A 11 -3.01 7.07 -11.74
CA LEU A 11 -1.58 6.89 -11.54
C LEU A 11 -1.30 6.59 -10.06
N GLY A 12 -0.64 5.48 -9.79
CA GLY A 12 -0.42 4.99 -8.41
C GLY A 12 -1.65 4.30 -7.82
N HIS A 13 -1.46 3.69 -6.64
CA HIS A 13 -2.42 2.83 -5.93
C HIS A 13 -2.71 1.51 -6.68
N GLY A 14 -1.88 0.50 -6.39
CA GLY A 14 -1.97 -0.85 -6.95
C GLY A 14 -3.36 -1.46 -6.74
N ASN A 15 -4.19 -1.40 -7.78
CA ASN A 15 -5.55 -1.89 -7.76
C ASN A 15 -5.62 -3.18 -8.58
N VAL A 16 -5.48 -4.33 -7.92
CA VAL A 16 -5.69 -5.65 -8.56
C VAL A 16 -7.06 -5.70 -9.24
N ASP A 17 -8.08 -5.18 -8.56
CA ASP A 17 -9.44 -5.08 -9.10
C ASP A 17 -9.49 -4.36 -10.45
N ARG A 18 -8.67 -3.33 -10.66
CA ARG A 18 -8.62 -2.62 -11.94
C ARG A 18 -8.04 -3.51 -13.03
N ILE A 19 -6.97 -4.25 -12.72
CA ILE A 19 -6.38 -5.22 -13.65
C ILE A 19 -7.47 -6.21 -14.08
N ASP A 20 -8.16 -6.83 -13.13
CA ASP A 20 -9.20 -7.82 -13.38
C ASP A 20 -10.37 -7.24 -14.18
N ILE A 21 -10.88 -6.07 -13.80
CA ILE A 21 -11.95 -5.38 -14.51
C ILE A 21 -11.59 -5.14 -15.98
N TYR A 22 -10.38 -4.64 -16.27
CA TYR A 22 -9.99 -4.34 -17.65
C TYR A 22 -9.61 -5.59 -18.44
N ARG A 23 -9.12 -6.65 -17.78
CA ARG A 23 -8.94 -7.96 -18.41
C ARG A 23 -10.29 -8.56 -18.83
N GLU A 24 -11.28 -8.50 -17.95
CA GLU A 24 -12.64 -8.97 -18.26
C GLU A 24 -13.32 -8.11 -19.35
N LYS A 25 -13.14 -6.79 -19.32
CA LYS A 25 -13.64 -5.91 -20.41
C LYS A 25 -12.97 -6.23 -21.75
N ALA A 26 -11.65 -6.46 -21.76
CA ALA A 26 -10.93 -6.83 -22.97
C ALA A 26 -11.41 -8.18 -23.53
N LYS A 27 -11.67 -9.15 -22.64
CA LYS A 27 -12.22 -10.46 -23.01
C LYS A 27 -13.61 -10.35 -23.62
N ARG A 28 -14.53 -9.58 -23.01
CA ARG A 28 -15.88 -9.37 -23.58
C ARG A 28 -15.84 -8.71 -24.95
N ALA A 29 -14.98 -7.72 -25.14
CA ALA A 29 -14.80 -7.07 -26.45
C ALA A 29 -14.26 -8.06 -27.49
N ASP A 30 -13.37 -8.98 -27.10
CA ASP A 30 -12.89 -10.06 -27.96
C ASP A 30 -14.00 -11.05 -28.33
N ASP A 31 -14.84 -11.45 -27.36
CA ASP A 31 -16.01 -12.31 -27.57
C ASP A 31 -17.05 -11.66 -28.52
N GLU A 32 -17.15 -10.32 -28.51
CA GLU A 32 -18.00 -9.51 -29.39
C GLU A 32 -17.32 -9.15 -30.73
N PHE A 33 -16.07 -9.58 -30.95
CA PHE A 33 -15.24 -9.25 -32.11
C PHE A 33 -15.02 -7.74 -32.33
N ASP A 34 -15.03 -6.95 -31.25
CA ASP A 34 -14.74 -5.51 -31.28
C ASP A 34 -13.27 -5.24 -30.94
N GLU A 35 -12.44 -5.16 -31.99
CA GLU A 35 -10.98 -4.99 -31.87
C GLU A 35 -10.56 -3.65 -31.26
N GLY A 36 -11.36 -2.59 -31.43
CA GLY A 36 -11.06 -1.26 -30.90
C GLY A 36 -11.03 -1.23 -29.38
N PRO A 37 -12.15 -1.54 -28.69
CA PRO A 37 -12.22 -1.60 -27.24
C PRO A 37 -11.32 -2.67 -26.66
N LYS A 38 -11.22 -3.85 -27.31
CA LYS A 38 -10.28 -4.91 -26.89
C LYS A 38 -8.86 -4.39 -26.75
N SER A 39 -8.34 -3.74 -27.80
CA SER A 39 -6.98 -3.19 -27.81
C SER A 39 -6.77 -2.17 -26.69
N ILE A 40 -7.75 -1.29 -26.47
CA ILE A 40 -7.67 -0.24 -25.45
C ILE A 40 -7.74 -0.83 -24.03
N TYR A 41 -8.70 -1.71 -23.74
CA TYR A 41 -8.82 -2.33 -22.43
C TYR A 41 -7.59 -3.20 -22.11
N HIS A 42 -7.04 -3.89 -23.11
CA HIS A 42 -5.80 -4.62 -22.96
C HIS A 42 -4.61 -3.71 -22.61
N ALA A 43 -4.49 -2.55 -23.27
CA ALA A 43 -3.45 -1.58 -22.98
C ALA A 43 -3.59 -0.99 -21.56
N ILE A 44 -4.82 -0.71 -21.12
CA ILE A 44 -5.11 -0.22 -19.77
C ILE A 44 -4.77 -1.29 -18.72
N ALA A 45 -5.16 -2.55 -18.94
CA ALA A 45 -4.82 -3.65 -18.04
C ALA A 45 -3.29 -3.82 -17.89
N LYS A 46 -2.56 -3.84 -19.02
CA LYS A 46 -1.08 -3.89 -19.01
C LYS A 46 -0.44 -2.71 -18.28
N PHE A 47 -1.03 -1.53 -18.41
CA PHE A 47 -0.56 -0.36 -17.69
C PHE A 47 -0.70 -0.57 -16.18
N TYR A 48 -1.87 -1.00 -15.69
CA TYR A 48 -2.08 -1.28 -14.28
C TYR A 48 -1.19 -2.40 -13.75
N GLU A 49 -1.01 -3.49 -14.51
CA GLU A 49 -0.07 -4.57 -14.16
C GLU A 49 1.36 -4.06 -13.99
N ARG A 50 1.81 -3.16 -14.88
CA ARG A 50 3.17 -2.62 -14.83
C ARG A 50 3.40 -1.73 -13.60
N ILE A 51 2.39 -0.98 -13.16
CA ILE A 51 2.48 -0.11 -11.99
C ILE A 51 1.98 -0.78 -10.71
N PHE A 52 1.60 -2.06 -10.78
CA PHE A 52 1.09 -2.81 -9.65
C PHE A 52 2.20 -3.00 -8.63
N LYS A 53 1.96 -2.49 -7.42
CA LYS A 53 2.85 -2.69 -6.28
C LYS A 53 2.44 -3.98 -5.59
N ASP A 54 3.05 -5.09 -5.99
CA ASP A 54 2.87 -6.36 -5.29
C ASP A 54 3.67 -6.36 -3.98
N THR A 55 3.07 -5.75 -2.96
CA THR A 55 3.65 -5.66 -1.61
C THR A 55 4.00 -7.04 -1.06
N ASN A 56 3.15 -8.06 -1.28
CA ASN A 56 3.38 -9.42 -0.77
C ASN A 56 4.58 -10.09 -1.47
N GLN A 57 4.71 -9.90 -2.79
CA GLN A 57 5.89 -10.37 -3.52
C GLN A 57 7.15 -9.70 -2.99
N GLN A 58 7.13 -8.38 -2.76
CA GLN A 58 8.29 -7.66 -2.23
C GLN A 58 8.68 -8.13 -0.82
N ILE A 59 7.70 -8.37 0.06
CA ILE A 59 7.93 -8.96 1.39
C ILE A 59 8.58 -10.33 1.26
N ASN A 60 8.09 -11.18 0.36
CA ASN A 60 8.63 -12.52 0.16
C ASN A 60 10.07 -12.49 -0.37
N VAL A 61 10.39 -11.60 -1.32
CA VAL A 61 11.75 -11.43 -1.86
C VAL A 61 12.73 -10.97 -0.78
N HIS A 62 12.27 -10.15 0.18
CA HIS A 62 13.10 -9.61 1.25
C HIS A 62 12.84 -10.27 2.61
N ARG A 63 12.35 -11.51 2.62
CA ARG A 63 11.96 -12.21 3.86
C ARG A 63 13.08 -12.24 4.89
N ASP A 64 14.32 -12.47 4.45
CA ASP A 64 15.50 -12.53 5.31
C ASP A 64 15.72 -11.22 6.07
N PHE A 65 15.41 -10.06 5.47
CA PHE A 65 15.48 -8.77 6.17
C PHE A 65 14.50 -8.74 7.34
N PHE A 66 13.24 -9.12 7.12
CA PHE A 66 12.22 -9.11 8.16
C PHE A 66 12.52 -10.11 9.26
N GLN A 67 13.02 -11.30 8.92
CA GLN A 67 13.42 -12.31 9.90
C GLN A 67 14.56 -11.87 10.81
N ASN A 68 15.35 -10.88 10.41
CA ASN A 68 16.42 -10.30 11.22
C ASN A 68 15.93 -9.19 12.18
N LEU A 69 14.63 -8.88 12.24
CA LEU A 69 14.06 -7.88 13.15
C LEU A 69 13.85 -8.38 14.59
N VAL A 70 14.28 -9.60 14.90
CA VAL A 70 14.03 -10.30 16.18
C VAL A 70 14.68 -9.66 17.42
N ASP A 71 15.55 -8.66 17.26
CA ASP A 71 16.23 -7.98 18.37
C ASP A 71 16.24 -6.45 18.20
N ILE A 72 15.17 -5.91 17.61
CA ILE A 72 15.00 -4.45 17.55
C ILE A 72 14.29 -3.93 18.80
N THR A 73 14.66 -2.72 19.21
CA THR A 73 14.00 -2.02 20.32
C THR A 73 12.96 -1.00 19.82
N PHE A 74 13.20 -0.41 18.65
CA PHE A 74 12.40 0.71 18.15
C PHE A 74 12.05 0.54 16.67
N VAL A 75 10.80 0.87 16.33
CA VAL A 75 10.36 1.17 14.96
C VAL A 75 10.06 2.66 14.89
N ASN A 76 10.67 3.37 13.95
CA ASN A 76 10.45 4.81 13.75
C ASN A 76 9.78 5.02 12.39
N ILE A 77 8.55 5.54 12.38
CA ILE A 77 7.76 5.81 11.17
C ILE A 77 7.75 7.32 10.92
N ILE A 78 8.42 7.75 9.86
CA ILE A 78 8.61 9.17 9.53
C ILE A 78 8.02 9.45 8.15
N GLY A 79 7.11 10.43 8.06
CA GLY A 79 6.60 10.95 6.78
C GLY A 79 5.89 9.90 5.92
N HIS A 80 5.12 9.01 6.54
CA HIS A 80 4.50 7.87 5.86
C HIS A 80 2.98 7.85 6.08
N SER A 81 2.20 7.78 5.01
CA SER A 81 0.72 7.81 5.08
C SER A 81 0.07 6.50 5.56
N MET A 82 0.87 5.45 5.75
CA MET A 82 0.49 4.09 6.14
C MET A 82 -0.68 3.52 5.32
N SER A 83 -0.71 3.79 4.01
CA SER A 83 -1.84 3.40 3.15
C SER A 83 -2.19 1.91 3.27
N GLU A 84 -3.42 1.53 2.93
CA GLU A 84 -3.86 0.12 2.97
C GLU A 84 -2.93 -0.81 2.18
N LEU A 85 -2.31 -0.32 1.10
CA LEU A 85 -1.35 -1.06 0.28
C LEU A 85 -0.01 -1.32 0.99
N ASP A 86 0.33 -0.49 1.98
CA ASP A 86 1.56 -0.59 2.76
C ASP A 86 1.36 -1.31 4.10
N LEU A 87 0.11 -1.49 4.57
CA LEU A 87 -0.19 -2.22 5.80
C LEU A 87 0.49 -3.60 5.89
N PRO A 88 0.60 -4.40 4.82
CA PRO A 88 1.29 -5.69 4.91
C PRO A 88 2.77 -5.56 5.33
N TYR A 89 3.45 -4.45 4.99
CA TYR A 89 4.81 -4.21 5.48
C TYR A 89 4.84 -4.02 6.99
N PHE A 90 3.94 -3.18 7.53
CA PHE A 90 3.88 -2.91 8.97
C PHE A 90 3.46 -4.16 9.75
N GLN A 91 2.51 -4.95 9.23
CA GLN A 91 2.16 -6.26 9.79
C GLN A 91 3.36 -7.19 9.83
N THR A 92 4.16 -7.22 8.75
CA THR A 92 5.36 -8.06 8.70
C THR A 92 6.42 -7.58 9.70
N VAL A 93 6.61 -6.27 9.84
CA VAL A 93 7.51 -5.71 10.86
C VAL A 93 7.02 -6.11 12.25
N GLN A 94 5.74 -5.92 12.57
CA GLN A 94 5.16 -6.33 13.85
C GLN A 94 5.38 -7.83 14.12
N LEU A 95 5.16 -8.68 13.12
CA LEU A 95 5.25 -10.14 13.25
C LEU A 95 6.65 -10.62 13.64
N TYR A 96 7.70 -9.97 13.12
CA TYR A 96 9.08 -10.38 13.36
C TYR A 96 9.79 -9.55 14.45
N SER A 97 9.14 -8.51 14.97
CA SER A 97 9.69 -7.69 16.04
C SER A 97 9.38 -8.31 17.42
N PRO A 98 10.23 -8.11 18.43
CA PRO A 98 9.89 -8.46 19.81
C PRO A 98 8.57 -7.85 20.27
N GLU A 99 7.84 -8.52 21.17
CA GLU A 99 6.57 -8.02 21.72
C GLU A 99 6.73 -6.59 22.25
N LYS A 100 7.82 -6.30 22.99
CA LYS A 100 8.05 -4.99 23.63
C LYS A 100 8.68 -3.92 22.73
N THR A 101 8.57 -4.07 21.42
CA THR A 101 9.14 -3.10 20.47
C THR A 101 8.36 -1.80 20.54
N ILE A 102 9.06 -0.66 20.69
CA ILE A 102 8.42 0.65 20.78
C ILE A 102 8.25 1.24 19.39
N TRP A 103 7.03 1.65 19.07
CA TRP A 103 6.64 2.24 17.78
C TRP A 103 6.51 3.76 17.90
N ASN A 104 7.57 4.48 17.50
CA ASN A 104 7.54 5.94 17.39
C ASN A 104 6.99 6.34 16.03
N THR A 105 5.89 7.09 16.05
CA THR A 105 5.18 7.50 14.84
C THR A 105 5.08 9.02 14.78
N TYR A 106 5.63 9.60 13.72
CA TYR A 106 5.78 11.03 13.55
C TYR A 106 4.71 11.55 12.60
N TYR A 107 3.90 12.51 13.05
CA TYR A 107 2.74 13.03 12.32
C TYR A 107 2.81 14.56 12.19
N TYR A 108 2.17 15.13 11.15
CA TYR A 108 2.12 16.58 10.92
C TYR A 108 0.83 17.24 11.41
N ASP A 109 -0.31 16.55 11.26
CA ASP A 109 -1.61 17.02 11.70
C ASP A 109 -2.40 15.96 12.51
N GLN A 110 -3.45 16.41 13.20
CA GLN A 110 -4.19 15.60 14.16
C GLN A 110 -5.01 14.49 13.48
N ASP A 111 -5.53 14.73 12.27
CA ASP A 111 -6.32 13.74 11.54
C ASP A 111 -5.41 12.57 11.09
N GLU A 112 -4.18 12.90 10.67
CA GLU A 112 -3.14 11.91 10.39
C GLU A 112 -2.78 11.10 11.65
N GLN A 113 -2.65 11.75 12.81
CA GLN A 113 -2.33 11.08 14.07
C GLN A 113 -3.34 9.98 14.41
N ASP A 114 -4.64 10.29 14.38
CA ASP A 114 -5.69 9.35 14.77
C ASP A 114 -5.75 8.17 13.79
N SER A 115 -5.70 8.44 12.50
CA SER A 115 -5.69 7.42 11.43
C SER A 115 -4.49 6.47 11.54
N MET A 116 -3.29 7.01 11.75
CA MET A 116 -2.07 6.22 11.92
C MET A 116 -2.14 5.31 13.15
N LYS A 117 -2.65 5.85 14.26
CA LYS A 117 -2.80 5.11 15.52
C LYS A 117 -3.79 3.97 15.37
N GLU A 118 -4.95 4.21 14.76
CA GLU A 118 -5.94 3.15 14.49
C GLU A 118 -5.38 2.03 13.62
N ARG A 119 -4.55 2.38 12.61
CA ARG A 119 -3.88 1.40 11.75
C ARG A 119 -2.85 0.56 12.50
N LEU A 120 -2.06 1.15 13.40
CA LEU A 120 -1.11 0.40 14.22
C LEU A 120 -1.82 -0.57 15.19
N LEU A 121 -2.93 -0.14 15.77
CA LEU A 121 -3.77 -0.99 16.61
C LEU A 121 -4.38 -2.15 15.81
N SER A 122 -4.85 -1.88 14.58
CA SER A 122 -5.50 -2.90 13.75
C SER A 122 -4.54 -4.01 13.26
N ILE A 123 -3.24 -3.73 13.23
CA ILE A 123 -2.19 -4.71 12.90
C ILE A 123 -1.59 -5.40 14.13
N GLY A 124 -2.10 -5.12 15.33
CA GLY A 124 -1.72 -5.82 16.57
C GLY A 124 -0.54 -5.21 17.34
N VAL A 125 -0.20 -3.94 17.11
CA VAL A 125 0.72 -3.21 18.00
C VAL A 125 -0.04 -2.82 19.27
N MET A 126 0.55 -3.07 20.44
CA MET A 126 -0.11 -2.74 21.71
C MET A 126 -0.15 -1.23 21.93
N LYS A 127 -1.24 -0.74 22.53
CA LYS A 127 -1.44 0.70 22.76
C LYS A 127 -0.31 1.32 23.58
N GLU A 128 0.24 0.55 24.52
CA GLU A 128 1.31 0.95 25.43
C GLU A 128 2.67 1.09 24.73
N GLU A 129 2.81 0.51 23.53
CA GLU A 129 4.02 0.52 22.72
C GLU A 129 3.99 1.61 21.63
N ILE A 130 2.85 2.29 21.43
CA ILE A 130 2.67 3.31 20.40
C ILE A 130 2.92 4.70 20.99
N TYR A 131 3.89 5.41 20.43
CA TYR A 131 4.24 6.78 20.78
C TYR A 131 4.06 7.68 19.57
N MET A 132 3.02 8.51 19.60
CA MET A 132 2.76 9.53 18.59
C MET A 132 3.60 10.77 18.91
N ARG A 133 4.32 11.31 17.93
CA ARG A 133 5.21 12.47 18.08
C ARG A 133 4.86 13.55 17.06
N ASP A 134 4.60 14.77 17.50
CA ASP A 134 4.38 15.90 16.62
C ASP A 134 5.72 16.31 15.99
N VAL A 135 5.81 16.33 14.66
CA VAL A 135 7.04 16.75 13.96
C VAL A 135 7.43 18.19 14.24
N LYS A 136 6.50 19.04 14.69
CA LYS A 136 6.79 20.44 15.07
C LYS A 136 7.70 20.53 16.29
N GLU A 137 7.74 19.50 17.13
CA GLU A 137 8.66 19.44 18.29
C GLU A 137 10.14 19.28 17.89
N PHE A 138 10.44 19.03 16.61
CA PHE A 138 11.80 18.76 16.12
C PHE A 138 12.44 19.93 15.36
N TRP A 139 11.70 20.99 15.04
CA TRP A 139 12.15 22.10 14.18
C TRP A 139 12.16 23.45 14.90
N ASP A 140 12.59 23.46 16.16
CA ASP A 140 12.90 24.69 16.90
C ASP A 140 14.04 25.51 16.25
#